data_AF-A0A137QIJ8-F1
#
_entry.id   AF-A0A137QIJ8-F1
#
_cell.length_a   1.000
_cell.length_b   1.000
_cell.length_c   1.000
_cell.angle_alpha   90.00
_cell.angle_beta   90.00
_cell.angle_gamma   90.00
#
_symmetry.space_group_name_H-M   'P 1'
#
loop_
_entity.id
_entity.type
_entity.pdbx_description
1 polymer ?
#
loop_
_entity_poly.entity_id
_entity_poly.type
_entity_poly.pdbx_seq_one_letter_code
_entity_poly.pdbx_strand_id
1 'polypeptide(L)'
;MINKPFIPSVLDLANLFELSSDAFYQALSPLSPFIITIPYGKLAAKQSLHLNPSFLDMMASPEQIPWLTEASTRQFPERVTRAYFYALSKTNIALSQCLTWKSETGDPETNLRVAHDLARLAAAHTWKTCIQITLFGRVLRDRIRAFDFRRLQRFASSIPVNDFWRFLRWIVKAVEDNRILASLSSIIRSKPEFDLDFKLVEQCRKIAKPLDLDFKEPRAKALRDSPRYVLLGLRRQETIIVILIPDAVTIYSVDDLKYLE
;
A
#
# COMPACT_ATOMS: atom_id res chain seq x y z
N MET A 1 -18.29 14.07 -5.06
CA MET A 1 -17.99 13.03 -6.07
C MET A 1 -17.85 11.70 -5.36
N ILE A 2 -18.67 10.70 -5.69
CA ILE A 2 -18.51 9.35 -5.14
C ILE A 2 -17.29 8.74 -5.85
N ASN A 3 -16.20 8.50 -5.11
CA ASN A 3 -15.04 7.78 -5.64
C ASN A 3 -15.49 6.36 -6.00
N LYS A 4 -15.69 6.11 -7.30
CA LYS A 4 -15.91 4.74 -7.78
C LYS A 4 -14.69 3.90 -7.36
N PRO A 5 -14.90 2.67 -6.86
CA PRO A 5 -13.80 1.79 -6.50
C PRO A 5 -12.90 1.58 -7.73
N PHE A 6 -11.60 1.78 -7.57
CA PHE A 6 -10.62 1.49 -8.61
C PHE A 6 -10.58 -0.02 -8.83
N ILE A 7 -10.83 -0.47 -10.05
CA ILE A 7 -10.73 -1.87 -10.44
C ILE A 7 -9.45 -2.02 -11.27
N PRO A 8 -8.46 -2.81 -10.84
CA PRO A 8 -7.21 -2.96 -11.57
C PRO A 8 -7.44 -3.61 -12.94
N SER A 9 -6.65 -3.20 -13.93
CA SER A 9 -6.61 -3.83 -15.25
C SER A 9 -5.87 -5.16 -15.20
N VAL A 10 -5.96 -5.95 -16.28
CA VAL A 10 -5.16 -7.17 -16.46
C VAL A 10 -3.67 -6.87 -16.38
N LEU A 11 -3.23 -5.78 -17.04
CA LEU A 11 -1.83 -5.37 -17.00
C LEU A 11 -1.38 -5.01 -15.58
N ASP A 12 -2.23 -4.37 -14.79
CA ASP A 12 -1.90 -4.03 -13.40
C ASP A 12 -1.72 -5.31 -12.57
N LEU A 13 -2.62 -6.28 -12.70
CA LEU A 13 -2.52 -7.54 -11.97
C LEU A 13 -1.29 -8.35 -12.40
N ALA A 14 -1.03 -8.47 -13.70
CA ALA A 14 0.13 -9.21 -14.19
C ALA A 14 1.45 -8.60 -13.71
N ASN A 15 1.58 -7.27 -13.79
CA ASN A 15 2.78 -6.57 -13.33
C ASN A 15 2.93 -6.61 -11.79
N LEU A 16 1.82 -6.61 -11.04
CA LEU A 16 1.86 -6.81 -9.58
C LEU A 16 2.45 -8.18 -9.21
N PHE A 17 2.16 -9.21 -10.00
CA PHE A 17 2.69 -10.56 -9.79
C PHE A 17 4.03 -10.83 -10.48
N GLU A 18 4.60 -9.82 -11.17
CA GLU A 18 5.83 -9.91 -11.96
C GLU A 18 5.74 -10.96 -13.07
N LEU A 19 4.57 -11.10 -13.70
CA LEU A 19 4.30 -12.10 -14.75
C LEU A 19 4.37 -11.45 -16.15
N SER A 20 4.97 -12.18 -17.09
CA SER A 20 4.82 -11.86 -18.52
C SER A 20 3.40 -12.14 -18.98
N SER A 21 3.02 -11.63 -20.16
CA SER A 21 1.73 -11.94 -20.79
C SER A 21 1.44 -13.45 -20.78
N ASP A 22 2.34 -14.24 -21.36
CA ASP A 22 2.15 -15.69 -21.50
C ASP A 22 2.05 -16.39 -20.15
N ALA A 23 2.91 -16.03 -19.19
CA ALA A 23 2.87 -16.61 -17.85
C ALA A 23 1.58 -16.24 -17.11
N PHE A 24 1.08 -15.02 -17.29
CA PHE A 24 -0.17 -14.56 -16.69
C PHE A 24 -1.38 -15.31 -17.27
N TYR A 25 -1.47 -15.43 -18.60
CA TYR A 25 -2.56 -16.18 -19.23
C TYR A 25 -2.46 -17.68 -18.96
N GLN A 26 -1.26 -18.26 -18.91
CA GLN A 26 -1.08 -19.65 -18.49
C GLN A 26 -1.55 -19.87 -17.04
N ALA A 27 -1.25 -18.93 -16.12
CA ALA A 27 -1.71 -19.00 -14.75
C ALA A 27 -3.25 -18.88 -14.63
N LEU A 28 -3.89 -18.12 -15.51
CA LEU A 28 -5.35 -17.97 -15.55
C LEU A 28 -6.06 -19.02 -16.41
N SER A 29 -5.36 -19.73 -17.29
CA SER A 29 -5.92 -20.74 -18.20
C SER A 29 -6.75 -21.82 -17.49
N PRO A 30 -6.33 -22.35 -16.31
CA PRO A 30 -7.15 -23.29 -15.54
C PRO A 30 -8.49 -22.70 -15.05
N LEU A 31 -8.60 -21.37 -14.96
CA LEU A 31 -9.79 -20.64 -14.52
C LEU A 31 -10.67 -20.19 -15.71
N SER A 32 -10.14 -20.27 -16.93
CA SER A 32 -10.71 -19.68 -18.14
C SER A 32 -11.98 -20.33 -18.68
N PRO A 33 -12.28 -21.64 -18.51
CA PRO A 33 -13.53 -22.16 -19.05
C PRO A 33 -14.75 -21.76 -18.21
N PHE A 34 -14.58 -21.43 -16.93
CA PHE A 34 -15.70 -21.37 -15.99
C PHE A 34 -16.00 -19.96 -15.45
N ILE A 35 -15.01 -19.05 -15.44
CA ILE A 35 -14.98 -18.04 -14.39
C ILE A 35 -14.41 -16.67 -14.84
N ILE A 36 -13.57 -16.59 -15.87
CA ILE A 36 -12.86 -15.34 -16.24
C ILE A 36 -12.87 -15.11 -17.75
N THR A 37 -13.49 -14.02 -18.21
CA THR A 37 -13.18 -13.47 -19.54
C THR A 37 -11.94 -12.60 -19.41
N ILE A 38 -10.83 -13.07 -19.98
CA ILE A 38 -9.55 -12.35 -19.91
C ILE A 38 -9.40 -11.52 -21.19
N PRO A 39 -9.38 -10.18 -21.11
CA PRO A 39 -9.12 -9.34 -22.28
C PRO A 39 -7.68 -9.55 -22.79
N TYR A 40 -7.50 -9.62 -24.12
CA TYR A 40 -6.21 -9.83 -24.80
C TYR A 40 -5.75 -8.61 -25.59
N GLY A 41 -4.44 -8.53 -25.85
CA GLY A 41 -3.81 -7.47 -26.64
C GLY A 41 -4.07 -6.06 -26.12
N LYS A 42 -4.46 -5.14 -27.01
CA LYS A 42 -4.75 -3.72 -26.67
C LYS A 42 -5.83 -3.54 -25.59
N LEU A 43 -6.70 -4.53 -25.37
CA LEU A 43 -7.74 -4.47 -24.35
C LEU A 43 -7.21 -4.76 -22.94
N ALA A 44 -6.10 -5.50 -22.80
CA ALA A 44 -5.52 -5.86 -21.50
C ALA A 44 -5.08 -4.64 -20.67
N ALA A 45 -4.70 -3.53 -21.35
CA ALA A 45 -4.29 -2.27 -20.72
C ALA A 45 -5.46 -1.34 -20.35
N LYS A 46 -6.70 -1.70 -20.71
CA LYS A 46 -7.91 -0.86 -20.54
C LYS A 46 -9.03 -1.56 -19.80
N GLN A 47 -9.08 -2.90 -19.85
CA GLN A 47 -10.15 -3.69 -19.28
C GLN A 47 -9.64 -4.49 -18.08
N SER A 48 -10.47 -4.52 -17.04
CA SER A 48 -10.29 -5.39 -15.89
C SER A 48 -10.68 -6.82 -16.22
N LEU A 49 -10.24 -7.77 -15.39
CA LEU A 49 -10.77 -9.13 -15.44
C LEU A 49 -12.27 -9.09 -15.15
N HIS A 50 -13.07 -9.65 -16.05
CA HIS A 50 -14.47 -9.92 -15.77
C HIS A 50 -14.55 -11.25 -15.02
N LEU A 51 -14.68 -11.14 -13.70
CA LEU A 51 -14.88 -12.27 -12.82
C LEU A 51 -16.37 -12.59 -12.79
N ASN A 52 -16.73 -13.82 -13.13
CA ASN A 52 -18.08 -14.32 -12.92
C ASN A 52 -18.39 -14.28 -11.41
N PRO A 53 -19.59 -13.91 -10.95
CA PRO A 53 -19.97 -13.98 -9.54
C PRO A 53 -19.57 -15.28 -8.81
N SER A 54 -19.63 -16.43 -9.50
CA SER A 54 -19.17 -17.73 -8.98
C SER A 54 -17.67 -17.80 -8.65
N PHE A 55 -16.84 -16.91 -9.20
CA PHE A 55 -15.42 -16.77 -8.85
C PHE A 55 -15.21 -16.29 -7.42
N LEU A 56 -16.03 -15.33 -6.97
CA LEU A 56 -15.89 -14.77 -5.63
C LEU A 56 -16.20 -15.83 -4.57
N ASP A 57 -17.15 -16.71 -4.86
CA ASP A 57 -17.50 -17.88 -4.05
C ASP A 57 -16.36 -18.92 -4.04
N MET A 58 -15.69 -19.13 -5.18
CA MET A 58 -14.52 -20.00 -5.29
C MET A 58 -13.27 -19.42 -4.58
N MET A 59 -13.05 -18.11 -4.65
CA MET A 59 -11.98 -17.41 -3.92
C MET A 59 -12.19 -17.40 -2.41
N ALA A 60 -13.43 -17.56 -1.94
CA ALA A 60 -13.73 -17.82 -0.52
C ALA A 60 -13.28 -19.22 -0.07
N SER A 61 -12.97 -20.12 -1.02
CA SER A 61 -12.46 -21.48 -0.81
C SER A 61 -11.11 -21.69 -1.51
N PRO A 62 -10.02 -21.05 -1.04
CA PRO A 62 -8.72 -20.97 -1.73
C PRO A 62 -8.02 -22.32 -1.97
N GLU A 63 -8.53 -23.41 -1.39
CA GLU A 63 -8.07 -24.80 -1.58
C GLU A 63 -8.31 -25.32 -3.02
N GLN A 64 -9.18 -24.66 -3.78
CA GLN A 64 -9.58 -25.09 -5.12
C GLN A 64 -8.76 -24.46 -6.27
N ILE A 65 -7.76 -23.63 -5.95
CA ILE A 65 -6.97 -22.89 -6.96
C ILE A 65 -5.50 -23.33 -6.87
N PRO A 66 -5.02 -24.21 -7.78
CA PRO A 66 -3.71 -24.88 -7.68
C PRO A 66 -2.50 -23.96 -7.45
N TRP A 67 -2.50 -22.76 -8.03
CA TRP A 67 -1.41 -21.77 -7.88
C TRP A 67 -1.51 -20.91 -6.60
N LEU A 68 -2.65 -20.92 -5.90
CA LEU A 68 -2.78 -20.41 -4.53
C LEU A 68 -2.34 -21.46 -3.49
N THR A 69 -2.38 -22.75 -3.85
CA THR A 69 -2.11 -23.87 -2.94
C THR A 69 -0.66 -24.38 -2.94
N GLU A 70 0.05 -24.39 -4.06
CA GLU A 70 1.35 -25.11 -4.15
C GLU A 70 2.56 -24.38 -3.50
N ALA A 71 2.46 -23.09 -3.18
CA ALA A 71 3.50 -22.33 -2.47
C ALA A 71 2.90 -21.43 -1.37
N SER A 72 2.05 -22.02 -0.54
CA SER A 72 1.51 -21.49 0.72
C SER A 72 0.65 -20.22 0.63
N THR A 73 -0.63 -20.39 0.92
CA THR A 73 -1.56 -19.33 1.35
C THR A 73 -0.98 -18.39 2.43
N ARG A 74 0.07 -18.82 3.15
CA ARG A 74 0.81 -18.01 4.13
C ARG A 74 1.82 -17.03 3.53
N GLN A 75 2.50 -17.36 2.42
CA GLN A 75 3.50 -16.47 1.79
C GLN A 75 2.90 -15.56 0.73
N PHE A 76 1.73 -15.89 0.20
CA PHE A 76 1.06 -15.06 -0.81
C PHE A 76 0.82 -13.61 -0.35
N PRO A 77 0.30 -13.34 0.88
CA PRO A 77 0.18 -11.98 1.39
C PRO A 77 1.53 -11.26 1.50
N GLU A 78 2.60 -11.95 1.88
CA GLU A 78 3.94 -11.37 1.94
C GLU A 78 4.46 -10.99 0.55
N ARG A 79 4.30 -11.87 -0.46
CA ARG A 79 4.71 -11.60 -1.84
C ARG A 79 3.99 -10.38 -2.41
N VAL A 80 2.67 -10.31 -2.26
CA VAL A 80 1.86 -9.17 -2.70
C VAL A 80 2.28 -7.89 -1.98
N THR A 81 2.47 -7.95 -0.67
CA THR A 81 2.92 -6.79 0.12
C THR A 81 4.29 -6.29 -0.33
N ARG A 82 5.22 -7.19 -0.63
CA ARG A 82 6.55 -6.82 -1.17
C ARG A 82 6.45 -6.10 -2.51
N ALA A 83 5.56 -6.57 -3.40
CA ALA A 83 5.31 -5.93 -4.69
C ALA A 83 4.71 -4.53 -4.51
N TYR A 84 3.79 -4.36 -3.56
CA TYR A 84 3.25 -3.04 -3.24
C TYR A 84 4.31 -2.07 -2.70
N PHE A 85 5.15 -2.48 -1.75
CA PHE A 85 6.26 -1.63 -1.28
C PHE A 85 7.25 -1.31 -2.40
N TYR A 86 7.50 -2.26 -3.31
CA TYR A 86 8.32 -2.00 -4.49
C TYR A 86 7.71 -0.91 -5.38
N ALA A 87 6.43 -1.04 -5.74
CA ALA A 87 5.72 -0.06 -6.56
C ALA A 87 5.74 1.35 -5.91
N LEU A 88 5.44 1.42 -4.61
CA LEU A 88 5.45 2.68 -3.86
C LEU A 88 6.85 3.30 -3.71
N SER A 89 7.92 2.51 -3.78
CA SER A 89 9.30 3.01 -3.65
C SER A 89 9.82 3.70 -4.92
N LYS A 90 9.15 3.51 -6.06
CA LYS A 90 9.60 3.98 -7.38
C LYS A 90 8.86 5.25 -7.81
N THR A 91 9.48 6.04 -8.68
CA THR A 91 8.76 7.06 -9.44
C THR A 91 7.94 6.37 -10.54
N ASN A 92 6.84 6.97 -11.01
CA ASN A 92 6.05 6.38 -12.10
C ASN A 92 6.91 6.09 -13.35
N ILE A 93 7.89 6.96 -13.65
CA ILE A 93 8.84 6.77 -14.76
C ILE A 93 9.74 5.56 -14.53
N ALA A 94 10.34 5.43 -13.34
CA ALA A 94 11.20 4.29 -13.05
C ALA A 94 10.39 2.98 -13.00
N LEU A 95 9.16 3.02 -12.48
CA LEU A 95 8.29 1.86 -12.42
C LEU A 95 7.81 1.43 -13.82
N SER A 96 7.47 2.37 -14.70
CA SER A 96 7.04 2.07 -16.08
C SER A 96 8.13 1.40 -16.92
N GLN A 97 9.40 1.71 -16.65
CA GLN A 97 10.54 1.06 -17.30
C GLN A 97 10.73 -0.39 -16.84
N CYS A 98 10.33 -0.69 -15.59
CA CYS A 98 10.49 -2.00 -14.95
C CYS A 98 9.25 -2.91 -15.07
N LEU A 99 8.21 -2.51 -15.80
CA LEU A 99 7.04 -3.36 -16.03
C LEU A 99 7.47 -4.65 -16.75
N THR A 100 7.10 -5.80 -16.19
CA THR A 100 7.30 -7.13 -16.79
C THR A 100 6.48 -7.28 -18.07
N TRP A 101 5.26 -6.74 -18.08
CA TRP A 101 4.42 -6.70 -19.26
C TRP A 101 4.12 -5.24 -19.64
N LYS A 102 4.75 -4.81 -20.74
CA LYS A 102 4.56 -3.50 -21.35
C LYS A 102 3.44 -3.55 -22.39
N SER A 103 2.81 -2.40 -22.63
CA SER A 103 1.88 -2.22 -23.75
C SER A 103 2.51 -2.69 -25.05
N GLU A 104 1.79 -3.52 -25.83
CA GLU A 104 2.23 -4.03 -27.14
C GLU A 104 2.61 -2.92 -28.12
N THR A 105 2.01 -1.73 -27.98
CA THR A 105 2.30 -0.58 -28.84
C THR A 105 3.63 0.12 -28.49
N GLY A 106 4.30 -0.29 -27.42
CA GLY A 106 5.47 0.42 -26.90
C GLY A 106 5.17 1.83 -26.39
N ASP A 107 3.89 2.22 -26.34
CA ASP A 107 3.45 3.57 -25.98
C ASP A 107 3.90 3.94 -24.56
N PRO A 108 4.81 4.92 -24.41
CA PRO A 108 5.29 5.36 -23.10
C PRO A 108 4.16 5.87 -22.20
N GLU A 109 3.13 6.49 -22.77
CA GLU A 109 2.01 7.07 -22.01
C GLU A 109 1.17 5.97 -21.34
N THR A 110 0.84 4.91 -22.08
CA THR A 110 0.14 3.74 -21.54
C THR A 110 0.95 3.08 -20.41
N ASN A 111 2.26 2.89 -20.58
CA ASN A 111 3.10 2.29 -19.54
C ASN A 111 3.22 3.19 -18.29
N LEU A 112 3.26 4.51 -18.46
CA LEU A 112 3.23 5.46 -17.35
C LEU A 112 1.89 5.43 -16.60
N ARG A 113 0.78 5.29 -17.32
CA ARG A 113 -0.55 5.13 -16.71
C ARG A 113 -0.63 3.86 -15.86
N VAL A 114 -0.20 2.72 -16.42
CA VAL A 114 -0.14 1.43 -15.69
C VAL A 114 0.73 1.55 -14.43
N ALA A 115 1.91 2.16 -14.54
CA ALA A 115 2.77 2.39 -13.37
C ALA A 115 2.10 3.27 -12.30
N HIS A 116 1.39 4.32 -12.71
CA HIS A 116 0.63 5.17 -11.78
C HIS A 116 -0.51 4.41 -11.09
N ASP A 117 -1.27 3.63 -11.87
CA ASP A 117 -2.39 2.83 -11.39
C ASP A 117 -1.94 1.72 -10.42
N LEU A 118 -0.82 1.06 -10.72
CA LEU A 118 -0.15 0.13 -9.81
C LEU A 118 0.26 0.77 -8.48
N ALA A 119 0.88 1.95 -8.52
CA ALA A 119 1.30 2.65 -7.31
C ALA A 119 0.08 3.12 -6.50
N ARG A 120 -1.00 3.54 -7.17
CA ARG A 120 -2.28 3.89 -6.53
C ARG A 120 -2.94 2.67 -5.87
N LEU A 121 -2.98 1.53 -6.56
CA LEU A 121 -3.46 0.25 -6.02
C LEU A 121 -2.65 -0.16 -4.78
N ALA A 122 -1.32 -0.05 -4.88
CA ALA A 122 -0.44 -0.32 -3.76
C ALA A 122 -0.75 0.60 -2.56
N ALA A 123 -0.89 1.91 -2.77
CA ALA A 123 -1.24 2.85 -1.70
C ALA A 123 -2.59 2.53 -1.04
N ALA A 124 -3.55 2.01 -1.82
CA ALA A 124 -4.87 1.63 -1.33
C ALA A 124 -4.85 0.35 -0.47
N HIS A 125 -4.02 -0.63 -0.82
CA HIS A 125 -4.15 -1.99 -0.26
C HIS A 125 -3.01 -2.43 0.65
N THR A 126 -1.81 -1.83 0.56
CA THR A 126 -0.61 -2.26 1.32
C THR A 126 -0.90 -2.46 2.80
N TRP A 127 -1.59 -1.49 3.41
CA TRP A 127 -1.81 -1.43 4.85
C TRP A 127 -2.68 -2.59 5.34
N LYS A 128 -3.75 -2.89 4.61
CA LYS A 128 -4.64 -4.02 4.89
C LYS A 128 -3.92 -5.35 4.70
N THR A 129 -3.06 -5.48 3.68
CA THR A 129 -2.31 -6.72 3.46
C THR A 129 -1.26 -6.92 4.55
N CYS A 130 -0.56 -5.88 5.00
CA CYS A 130 0.40 -5.97 6.11
C CYS A 130 -0.21 -6.54 7.39
N ILE A 131 -1.38 -6.05 7.81
CA ILE A 131 -2.04 -6.51 9.05
C ILE A 131 -2.55 -7.96 8.98
N GLN A 132 -2.66 -8.53 7.78
CA GLN A 132 -3.08 -9.92 7.57
C GLN A 132 -1.91 -10.91 7.61
N ILE A 133 -0.65 -10.43 7.59
CA ILE A 133 0.53 -11.29 7.62
C ILE A 133 0.75 -11.78 9.05
N THR A 134 0.59 -13.09 9.24
CA THR A 134 0.79 -13.76 10.53
C THR A 134 2.26 -14.09 10.83
N LEU A 135 3.09 -14.24 9.79
CA LEU A 135 4.52 -14.55 9.92
C LEU A 135 5.35 -13.53 9.13
N PHE A 136 6.08 -12.70 9.86
CA PHE A 136 6.84 -11.59 9.27
C PHE A 136 8.24 -12.04 8.80
N GLY A 137 8.38 -12.32 7.51
CA GLY A 137 9.67 -12.59 6.88
C GLY A 137 10.68 -11.46 7.09
N ARG A 138 11.96 -11.81 7.18
CA ARG A 138 13.07 -10.83 7.29
C ARG A 138 13.06 -9.83 6.13
N VAL A 139 12.77 -10.31 4.92
CA VAL A 139 12.78 -9.50 3.69
C VAL A 139 11.73 -8.39 3.72
N LEU A 140 10.50 -8.69 4.14
CA LEU A 140 9.45 -7.66 4.23
C LEU A 140 9.76 -6.62 5.31
N ARG A 141 10.30 -7.06 6.46
CA ARG A 141 10.74 -6.18 7.54
C ARG A 141 11.80 -5.19 7.07
N ASP A 142 12.85 -5.70 6.41
CA ASP A 142 13.94 -4.87 5.89
C ASP A 142 13.42 -3.87 4.84
N ARG A 143 12.42 -4.26 4.04
CA ARG A 143 11.75 -3.37 3.09
C ARG A 143 10.96 -2.25 3.77
N ILE A 144 10.14 -2.56 4.77
CA ILE A 144 9.40 -1.53 5.53
C ILE A 144 10.38 -0.58 6.21
N ARG A 145 11.47 -1.11 6.77
CA ARG A 145 12.52 -0.34 7.39
C ARG A 145 13.25 0.60 6.42
N ALA A 146 13.51 0.14 5.20
CA ALA A 146 14.20 0.94 4.19
C ALA A 146 13.25 1.84 3.37
N PHE A 147 11.95 1.79 3.63
CA PHE A 147 10.95 2.49 2.84
C PHE A 147 10.99 4.00 3.10
N ASP A 148 11.13 4.78 2.04
CA ASP A 148 11.03 6.24 2.10
C ASP A 148 9.56 6.67 2.12
N PHE A 149 9.04 6.94 3.32
CA PHE A 149 7.64 7.28 3.53
C PHE A 149 7.20 8.59 2.86
N ARG A 150 8.13 9.48 2.48
CA ARG A 150 7.82 10.69 1.67
C ARG A 150 7.17 10.33 0.34
N ARG A 151 7.45 9.15 -0.21
CA ARG A 151 6.82 8.67 -1.45
C ARG A 151 5.30 8.59 -1.37
N LEU A 152 4.74 8.41 -0.17
CA LEU A 152 3.30 8.31 0.04
C LEU A 152 2.55 9.62 -0.22
N GLN A 153 3.22 10.77 -0.17
CA GLN A 153 2.59 12.08 -0.38
C GLN A 153 1.81 12.16 -1.69
N ARG A 154 2.37 11.58 -2.75
CA ARG A 154 1.78 11.56 -4.10
C ARG A 154 0.49 10.75 -4.19
N PHE A 155 0.25 9.88 -3.21
CA PHE A 155 -0.88 8.93 -3.19
C PHE A 155 -1.70 9.05 -1.92
N ALA A 156 -1.55 10.14 -1.16
CA ALA A 156 -2.21 10.32 0.14
C ALA A 156 -3.74 10.19 0.05
N SER A 157 -4.34 10.70 -1.02
CA SER A 157 -5.79 10.61 -1.30
C SER A 157 -6.28 9.18 -1.57
N SER A 158 -5.37 8.24 -1.86
CA SER A 158 -5.70 6.84 -2.12
C SER A 158 -5.52 5.95 -0.91
N ILE A 159 -5.01 6.47 0.20
CA ILE A 159 -4.77 5.71 1.42
C ILE A 159 -6.07 5.63 2.24
N PRO A 160 -6.64 4.43 2.49
CA PRO A 160 -7.82 4.29 3.32
C PRO A 160 -7.45 4.53 4.78
N VAL A 161 -8.02 5.58 5.37
CA VAL A 161 -7.72 6.00 6.75
C VAL A 161 -7.87 4.85 7.75
N ASN A 162 -8.89 4.01 7.58
CA ASN A 162 -9.14 2.90 8.50
C ASN A 162 -8.01 1.87 8.48
N ASP A 163 -7.63 1.44 7.28
CA ASP A 163 -6.62 0.40 7.11
C ASP A 163 -5.24 0.95 7.50
N PHE A 164 -4.98 2.22 7.19
CA PHE A 164 -3.76 2.89 7.61
C PHE A 164 -3.67 3.03 9.13
N TRP A 165 -4.72 3.50 9.79
CA TRP A 165 -4.79 3.57 11.26
C TRP A 165 -4.55 2.20 11.91
N ARG A 166 -5.18 1.15 11.38
CA ARG A 166 -4.99 -0.22 11.87
C ARG A 166 -3.57 -0.72 11.66
N PHE A 167 -2.95 -0.37 10.53
CA PHE A 167 -1.55 -0.67 10.25
C PHE A 167 -0.60 0.03 11.23
N LEU A 168 -0.80 1.32 11.50
CA LEU A 168 0.03 2.07 12.46
C LEU A 168 0.01 1.42 13.84
N ARG A 169 -1.19 1.12 14.33
CA ARG A 169 -1.40 0.37 15.56
C ARG A 169 -0.74 -1.00 15.49
N TRP A 170 -1.01 -1.76 14.44
CA TRP A 170 -0.44 -3.09 14.28
C TRP A 170 1.10 -3.09 14.35
N ILE A 171 1.82 -2.11 13.75
CA ILE A 171 3.28 -2.00 13.90
C ILE A 171 3.68 -1.77 15.36
N VAL A 172 3.03 -0.84 16.07
CA VAL A 172 3.34 -0.55 17.48
C VAL A 172 3.13 -1.77 18.36
N LYS A 173 2.00 -2.47 18.21
CA LYS A 173 1.74 -3.70 18.96
C LYS A 173 2.76 -4.80 18.61
N ALA A 174 3.09 -4.94 17.33
CA ALA A 174 4.00 -5.98 16.89
C ALA A 174 5.44 -5.75 17.39
N VAL A 175 5.83 -4.49 17.63
CA VAL A 175 7.06 -4.11 18.33
C VAL A 175 7.04 -4.55 19.80
N GLU A 176 5.91 -4.34 20.50
CA GLU A 176 5.74 -4.69 21.91
C GLU A 176 5.74 -6.22 22.13
N ASP A 177 4.99 -6.96 21.29
CA ASP A 177 4.78 -8.40 21.43
C ASP A 177 6.00 -9.23 20.94
N ASN A 178 6.84 -8.68 20.05
CA ASN A 178 7.92 -9.42 19.41
C ASN A 178 9.21 -8.59 19.32
N ARG A 179 10.24 -8.97 20.10
CA ARG A 179 11.59 -8.34 20.07
C ARG A 179 12.19 -8.23 18.65
N ILE A 180 11.80 -9.11 17.72
CA ILE A 180 12.29 -9.10 16.35
C ILE A 180 11.84 -7.83 15.59
N LEU A 181 10.71 -7.23 15.95
CA LEU A 181 10.19 -6.01 15.35
C LEU A 181 10.61 -4.74 16.08
N ALA A 182 11.43 -4.83 17.13
CA ALA A 182 12.01 -3.67 17.81
C ALA A 182 12.72 -2.70 16.84
N SER A 183 13.26 -3.20 15.73
CA SER A 183 13.84 -2.36 14.67
C SER A 183 12.84 -1.48 13.90
N LEU A 184 11.53 -1.72 14.05
CA LEU A 184 10.45 -0.92 13.47
C LEU A 184 9.84 0.08 14.47
N SER A 185 10.22 0.03 15.76
CA SER A 185 9.65 0.90 16.80
C SER A 185 9.89 2.38 16.50
N SER A 186 11.04 2.67 15.92
CA SER A 186 11.44 4.00 15.47
C SER A 186 10.98 4.31 14.04
N ILE A 187 10.02 3.57 13.47
CA ILE A 187 9.33 4.02 12.25
C ILE A 187 8.17 4.92 12.60
N ILE A 188 7.42 4.61 13.67
CA ILE A 188 6.17 5.28 14.03
C ILE A 188 6.32 5.92 15.39
N ARG A 189 6.14 7.24 15.45
CA ARG A 189 6.24 8.00 16.70
C ARG A 189 5.09 8.99 16.83
N SER A 190 4.57 9.16 18.04
CA SER A 190 3.63 10.25 18.36
C SER A 190 4.33 11.44 19.05
N LYS A 191 5.49 11.18 19.66
CA LYS A 191 6.35 12.18 20.29
C LYS A 191 7.58 12.45 19.41
N PRO A 192 8.04 13.70 19.32
CA PRO A 192 9.24 14.02 18.57
C PRO A 192 10.48 13.44 19.25
N GLU A 193 11.37 12.82 18.47
CA GLU A 193 12.66 12.31 18.94
C GLU A 193 13.85 13.04 18.31
N PHE A 194 13.67 13.61 17.12
CA PHE A 194 14.70 14.30 16.37
C PHE A 194 14.37 15.79 16.19
N ASP A 195 15.38 16.64 15.98
CA ASP A 195 15.20 18.08 15.73
C ASP A 195 14.17 18.37 14.61
N LEU A 196 14.15 17.52 13.57
CA LEU A 196 13.20 17.61 12.48
C LEU A 196 11.76 17.34 12.94
N ASP A 197 11.57 16.36 13.82
CA ASP A 197 10.28 16.01 14.40
C ASP A 197 9.74 17.19 15.22
N PHE A 198 10.59 17.86 16.00
CA PHE A 198 10.18 19.04 16.78
C PHE A 198 9.66 20.16 15.89
N LYS A 199 10.33 20.45 14.77
CA LYS A 199 9.87 21.45 13.78
C LYS A 199 8.52 21.07 13.17
N LEU A 200 8.38 19.83 12.71
CA LEU A 200 7.12 19.30 12.16
C LEU A 200 5.98 19.42 13.18
N VAL A 201 6.22 19.01 14.43
CA VAL A 201 5.22 19.04 15.51
C VAL A 201 4.85 20.47 15.89
N GLU A 202 5.81 21.40 15.94
CA GLU A 202 5.55 22.79 16.26
C GLU A 202 4.59 23.45 15.27
N GLN A 203 4.69 23.11 13.98
CA GLN A 203 3.79 23.63 12.95
C GLN A 203 2.44 22.90 12.99
N CYS A 204 2.42 21.59 13.24
CA CYS A 204 1.18 20.80 13.25
C CYS A 204 0.36 20.88 14.54
N ARG A 205 0.94 21.22 15.70
CA ARG A 205 0.23 21.27 17.01
C ARG A 205 -0.96 22.22 17.03
N LYS A 206 -0.98 23.20 16.11
CA LYS A 206 -2.08 24.16 15.96
C LYS A 206 -3.32 23.54 15.30
N ILE A 207 -3.16 22.48 14.51
CA ILE A 207 -4.21 21.90 13.66
C ILE A 207 -4.53 20.43 13.97
N ALA A 208 -3.63 19.71 14.64
CA ALA A 208 -3.80 18.30 14.96
C ALA A 208 -3.21 17.95 16.33
N LYS A 209 -3.82 16.97 17.00
CA LYS A 209 -3.30 16.40 18.26
C LYS A 209 -2.45 15.16 17.96
N PRO A 210 -1.50 14.79 18.83
CA PRO A 210 -0.79 13.52 18.67
C PRO A 210 -1.78 12.35 18.62
N LEU A 211 -1.50 11.39 17.75
CA LEU A 211 -2.19 10.13 17.70
C LEU A 211 -1.87 9.31 18.95
N ASP A 212 -2.90 8.87 19.67
CA ASP A 212 -2.74 7.91 20.75
C ASP A 212 -2.42 6.52 20.18
N LEU A 213 -1.15 6.16 20.27
CA LEU A 213 -0.65 4.86 19.86
C LEU A 213 -0.83 3.80 20.96
N ASP A 214 -1.20 4.17 22.19
CA ASP A 214 -1.40 3.25 23.33
C ASP A 214 -2.77 2.56 23.31
N PHE A 215 -3.51 2.66 22.20
CA PHE A 215 -4.74 1.90 21.97
C PHE A 215 -5.93 2.25 22.88
N LYS A 216 -5.85 3.32 23.69
CA LYS A 216 -6.88 3.63 24.69
C LYS A 216 -8.15 4.23 24.08
N GLU A 217 -8.01 4.91 22.94
CA GLU A 217 -9.13 5.58 22.28
C GLU A 217 -9.61 4.87 20.98
N PRO A 218 -10.92 4.60 20.81
CA PRO A 218 -11.47 4.15 19.53
C PRO A 218 -11.30 5.20 18.42
N ARG A 219 -10.93 4.78 17.20
CA ARG A 219 -10.71 5.67 16.04
C ARG A 219 -11.87 6.66 15.83
N ALA A 220 -13.11 6.15 15.84
CA ALA A 220 -14.31 6.94 15.58
C ALA A 220 -14.51 8.07 16.59
N LYS A 221 -13.97 7.92 17.80
CA LYS A 221 -13.92 8.97 18.81
C LYS A 221 -12.72 9.89 18.56
N ALA A 222 -11.53 9.29 18.43
CA ALA A 222 -10.27 10.03 18.25
C ALA A 222 -10.29 11.02 17.08
N LEU A 223 -10.82 10.61 15.92
CA LEU A 223 -10.88 11.43 14.70
C LEU A 223 -12.10 12.35 14.62
N ARG A 224 -13.15 12.11 15.42
CA ARG A 224 -14.33 13.00 15.49
C ARG A 224 -13.99 14.29 16.23
N ASP A 225 -13.22 14.15 17.31
CA ASP A 225 -12.96 15.27 18.23
C ASP A 225 -11.89 16.23 17.69
N SER A 226 -10.91 15.71 16.93
CA SER A 226 -9.87 16.53 16.29
C SER A 226 -9.04 15.72 15.30
N PRO A 227 -8.40 16.36 14.30
CA PRO A 227 -7.36 15.73 13.49
C PRO A 227 -6.24 15.15 14.35
N ARG A 228 -5.70 14.00 13.95
CA ARG A 228 -4.61 13.31 14.67
C ARG A 228 -3.37 13.21 13.83
N TYR A 229 -2.20 13.51 14.40
CA TYR A 229 -0.94 13.38 13.68
C TYR A 229 -0.08 12.22 14.20
N VAL A 230 0.71 11.64 13.32
CA VAL A 230 1.77 10.67 13.63
C VAL A 230 3.01 11.00 12.81
N LEU A 231 4.19 10.76 13.37
CA LEU A 231 5.46 10.90 12.68
C LEU A 231 5.87 9.55 12.10
N LEU A 232 6.27 9.54 10.82
CA LEU A 232 6.78 8.35 10.14
C LEU A 232 8.18 8.57 9.58
N GLY A 233 9.07 7.61 9.78
CA GLY A 233 10.41 7.59 9.19
C GLY A 233 11.50 7.22 10.20
N LEU A 234 12.56 6.57 9.73
CA LEU A 234 13.66 6.07 10.59
C LEU A 234 14.85 7.00 10.70
N ARG A 235 15.03 7.90 9.74
CA ARG A 235 16.21 8.77 9.67
C ARG A 235 15.84 10.21 9.98
N ARG A 236 16.76 10.91 10.63
CA ARG A 236 16.64 12.35 11.00
C ARG A 236 16.24 13.27 9.85
N GLN A 237 16.47 12.88 8.59
CA GLN A 237 16.19 13.67 7.39
C GLN A 237 14.99 13.15 6.58
N GLU A 238 14.37 12.04 6.99
CA GLU A 238 13.32 11.35 6.24
C GLU A 238 12.00 11.29 7.02
N THR A 239 11.89 11.98 8.17
CA THR A 239 10.63 12.06 8.91
C THR A 239 9.60 12.85 8.11
N ILE A 240 8.39 12.29 8.00
CA ILE A 240 7.17 12.97 7.59
C ILE A 240 6.19 13.05 8.75
N ILE A 241 5.28 14.01 8.69
CA ILE A 241 4.09 14.05 9.55
C ILE A 241 2.87 13.64 8.73
N VAL A 242 2.13 12.67 9.25
CA VAL A 242 0.87 12.21 8.67
C VAL A 242 -0.27 12.70 9.55
N ILE A 243 -1.20 13.44 8.95
CA ILE A 243 -2.42 13.91 9.59
C ILE A 243 -3.59 13.05 9.12
N LEU A 244 -4.31 12.49 10.08
CA LEU A 244 -5.49 11.66 9.91
C LEU A 244 -6.71 12.49 10.29
N ILE A 245 -7.65 12.59 9.36
CA ILE A 245 -9.02 13.06 9.59
C ILE A 245 -9.99 11.93 9.23
N PRO A 246 -11.29 11.99 9.57
CA PRO A 246 -12.21 10.85 9.41
C PRO A 246 -12.11 10.15 8.06
N ASP A 247 -12.01 10.90 6.96
CA ASP A 247 -12.09 10.36 5.60
C ASP A 247 -10.86 10.65 4.73
N ALA A 248 -9.80 11.24 5.27
CA ALA A 248 -8.58 11.51 4.52
C ALA A 248 -7.29 11.32 5.33
N VAL A 249 -6.23 10.99 4.59
CA VAL A 249 -4.84 11.02 5.05
C VAL A 249 -4.14 12.17 4.34
N THR A 250 -3.46 13.02 5.10
CA THR A 250 -2.60 14.08 4.55
C THR A 250 -1.18 13.86 5.02
N ILE A 251 -0.19 14.09 4.16
CA ILE A 251 1.20 13.79 4.45
C ILE A 251 2.07 14.98 4.11
N TYR A 252 2.80 15.48 5.09
CA TYR A 252 3.72 16.61 4.94
C TYR A 252 5.15 16.19 5.28
N SER A 253 6.08 16.65 4.47
CA SER A 253 7.50 16.71 4.79
C SER A 253 7.85 18.12 5.25
N VAL A 254 9.05 18.31 5.79
CA VAL A 254 9.51 19.65 6.18
C VAL A 254 9.56 20.63 5.02
N ASP A 255 9.81 20.15 3.80
CA ASP A 255 9.83 21.03 2.62
C ASP A 255 8.44 21.55 2.25
N ASP A 256 7.37 20.82 2.58
CA ASP A 256 6.00 21.25 2.30
C ASP A 256 5.51 22.31 3.29
N LEU A 257 6.03 22.31 4.51
CA LEU A 257 5.57 23.21 5.57
C LEU A 257 6.13 24.64 5.45
N LYS A 258 7.11 24.88 4.58
CA LYS A 258 7.60 26.24 4.26
C LYS A 258 6.54 27.11 3.58
N TYR A 259 5.48 26.50 3.06
CA TYR A 259 4.43 27.17 2.29
C TYR A 259 3.10 27.31 3.04
N LEU A 260 3.07 26.98 4.34
CA LEU A 260 1.89 27.09 5.20
C LEU A 260 1.93 28.30 6.16
N GLU A 261 2.95 29.16 6.01
CA GLU A 261 3.04 30.48 6.65
C GLU A 261 2.30 31.55 5.82
#